data_AF-A0A8J2Z886-F1
#
_entry.id   AF-A0A8J2Z886-F1
#
_cell.length_a   1.000
_cell.length_b   1.000
_cell.length_c   1.000
_cell.angle_alpha   90.00
_cell.angle_beta   90.00
_cell.angle_gamma   90.00
#
_symmetry.space_group_name_H-M   'P 1'
#
loop_
_entity.id
_entity.type
_entity.pdbx_description
1 polymer ?
#
loop_
_entity_poly.entity_id
_entity_poly.type
_entity_poly.pdbx_seq_one_letter_code
_entity_poly.pdbx_strand_id
1 'polypeptide(L)'
;MPNWTVASETGRLAEVLVCPPDHYRWLPTNAVARRSLGAGRQPGRAALAAQHAELCDALARAGATVHRLPPQPHLPYMAYTRDPVVVTHRGPVLCQLERPQRRGEYAHHLEWHQAQGSAMWRLSSAGTLEGGDVHILRPGLAVVGASGGRTDRAGAEQFAGWLRAEGWEVRIEPFDEHFLHLDLLFCMAAPGLAVACTEALPDDFLAWLRARAIRVLPTTYREAMALAGNILSLGAGRVVSARASARLNAALRAEGLEVLDPDLSLFAAGGGGPHCLTCPLRREEPDAG
;
A
#
# COMPACT_ATOMS: atom_id res chain seq x y z
N MET A 1 -6.31 25.06 3.09
CA MET A 1 -6.35 23.66 3.58
C MET A 1 -6.03 22.74 2.41
N PRO A 2 -5.16 21.72 2.57
CA PRO A 2 -4.81 20.83 1.47
C PRO A 2 -6.04 20.04 1.00
N ASN A 3 -6.25 19.99 -0.31
CA ASN A 3 -7.27 19.12 -0.92
C ASN A 3 -6.61 17.78 -1.26
N TRP A 4 -6.47 16.92 -0.25
CA TRP A 4 -5.88 15.58 -0.40
C TRP A 4 -6.95 14.58 -0.82
N THR A 5 -6.86 14.19 -2.08
CA THR A 5 -7.76 13.20 -2.69
C THR A 5 -6.98 12.28 -3.62
N VAL A 6 -7.45 11.05 -3.72
CA VAL A 6 -6.90 10.00 -4.58
C VAL A 6 -8.05 9.24 -5.23
N ALA A 7 -8.15 9.30 -6.56
CA ALA A 7 -9.22 8.65 -7.32
C ALA A 7 -8.75 7.43 -8.14
N SER A 8 -7.44 7.18 -8.18
CA SER A 8 -6.83 5.97 -8.75
C SER A 8 -5.47 5.68 -8.12
N GLU A 9 -4.99 4.43 -8.21
CA GLU A 9 -3.63 4.04 -7.83
C GLU A 9 -2.59 4.47 -8.88
N THR A 10 -3.03 4.92 -10.06
CA THR A 10 -2.15 5.14 -11.23
C THR A 10 -2.08 6.58 -11.71
N GLY A 11 -2.87 7.48 -11.12
CA GLY A 11 -2.71 8.93 -11.26
C GLY A 11 -1.33 9.38 -10.79
N ARG A 12 -0.86 10.50 -11.33
CA ARG A 12 0.47 11.05 -11.02
C ARG A 12 0.55 11.38 -9.53
N LEU A 13 1.49 10.76 -8.83
CA LEU A 13 1.67 10.97 -7.40
C LEU A 13 2.24 12.37 -7.14
N ALA A 14 1.44 13.26 -6.57
CA ALA A 14 1.84 14.64 -6.29
C ALA A 14 2.28 14.83 -4.83
N GLU A 15 1.61 14.18 -3.89
CA GLU A 15 1.96 14.22 -2.46
C GLU A 15 1.80 12.86 -1.80
N VAL A 16 2.73 12.52 -0.92
CA VAL A 16 2.78 11.23 -0.23
C VAL A 16 3.27 11.42 1.20
N LEU A 17 2.64 10.70 2.14
CA LEU A 17 3.08 10.59 3.52
C LEU A 17 3.97 9.35 3.68
N VAL A 18 5.10 9.54 4.36
CA VAL A 18 5.99 8.47 4.85
C VAL A 18 6.29 8.69 6.33
N CYS A 19 6.85 7.70 7.01
CA CYS A 19 7.29 7.82 8.39
C CYS A 19 8.73 7.29 8.55
N PRO A 20 9.67 8.14 9.00
CA PRO A 20 11.05 7.73 9.24
C PRO A 20 11.18 6.50 10.16
N PRO A 21 12.12 5.57 9.90
CA PRO A 21 12.19 4.29 10.60
C PRO A 21 12.98 4.34 11.93
N ASP A 22 13.06 5.50 12.59
CA ASP A 22 13.88 5.76 13.79
C ASP A 22 13.64 4.77 14.94
N HIS A 23 12.40 4.28 15.03
CA HIS A 23 11.96 3.33 16.05
C HIS A 23 11.54 1.97 15.48
N TYR A 24 11.72 1.78 14.16
CA TYR A 24 11.36 0.55 13.48
C TYR A 24 12.23 -0.61 13.93
N ARG A 25 11.57 -1.73 14.22
CA ARG A 25 12.16 -3.01 14.57
C ARG A 25 11.18 -4.10 14.20
N TRP A 26 11.66 -5.28 13.82
CA TRP A 26 10.77 -6.39 13.50
C TRP A 26 10.07 -6.89 14.76
N LEU A 27 8.75 -7.03 14.67
CA LEU A 27 7.89 -7.68 15.65
C LEU A 27 7.29 -8.96 15.04
N PRO A 28 6.97 -9.98 15.83
CA PRO A 28 6.40 -11.23 15.34
C PRO A 28 4.91 -11.10 14.97
N THR A 29 4.53 -10.07 14.22
CA THR A 29 3.13 -9.70 13.89
C THR A 29 2.67 -10.23 12.53
N ASN A 30 3.57 -10.80 11.72
CA ASN A 30 3.28 -11.42 10.43
C ASN A 30 4.21 -12.62 10.16
N ALA A 31 3.91 -13.44 9.14
CA ALA A 31 4.67 -14.64 8.83
C ALA A 31 6.12 -14.34 8.39
N VAL A 32 6.32 -13.28 7.60
CA VAL A 32 7.64 -12.89 7.09
C VAL A 32 8.56 -12.42 8.20
N ALA A 33 8.10 -11.53 9.08
CA ALA A 33 8.85 -11.04 10.22
C ALA A 33 9.17 -12.16 11.23
N ARG A 34 8.25 -13.10 11.46
CA ARG A 34 8.50 -14.29 12.31
C ARG A 34 9.65 -15.13 11.77
N ARG A 35 9.70 -15.36 10.44
CA ARG A 35 10.80 -16.08 9.77
C ARG A 35 12.14 -15.35 9.94
N SER A 36 12.16 -14.03 9.71
CA SER A 36 13.38 -13.22 9.82
C SER A 36 13.92 -13.17 11.26
N LEU A 37 13.03 -13.06 12.26
CA LEU A 37 13.40 -13.11 13.68
C LEU A 37 14.00 -14.46 14.08
N GLY A 38 13.50 -15.57 13.50
CA GLY A 38 14.07 -16.91 13.70
C GLY A 38 15.53 -17.06 13.24
N ALA A 39 15.99 -16.21 12.32
CA ALA A 39 17.38 -16.15 11.86
C ALA A 39 18.30 -15.29 12.76
N GLY A 40 17.76 -14.67 13.81
CA GLY A 40 18.52 -14.20 14.97
C GLY A 40 19.09 -12.78 14.94
N ARG A 41 18.65 -11.87 14.06
CA ARG A 41 19.14 -10.46 14.07
C ARG A 41 18.05 -9.44 13.79
N GLN A 42 18.06 -8.33 14.53
CA GLN A 42 17.31 -7.12 14.20
C GLN A 42 18.08 -6.30 13.15
N PRO A 43 17.40 -5.56 12.26
CA PRO A 43 18.05 -4.68 11.31
C PRO A 43 18.78 -3.53 12.03
N GLY A 44 19.94 -3.14 11.50
CA GLY A 44 20.67 -1.98 12.01
C GLY A 44 19.96 -0.68 11.65
N ARG A 45 19.83 0.26 12.59
CA ARG A 45 19.14 1.55 12.39
C ARG A 45 19.70 2.36 11.21
N ALA A 46 21.02 2.41 11.07
CA ALA A 46 21.67 3.13 9.96
C ALA A 46 21.30 2.55 8.59
N ALA A 47 21.21 1.22 8.48
CA ALA A 47 20.82 0.55 7.24
C ALA A 47 19.34 0.77 6.90
N LEU A 48 18.45 0.74 7.90
CA LEU A 48 17.04 1.11 7.73
C LEU A 48 16.89 2.55 7.24
N ALA A 49 17.62 3.48 7.86
CA ALA A 49 17.60 4.89 7.46
C ALA A 49 18.08 5.08 6.01
N ALA A 50 19.15 4.37 5.61
CA ALA A 50 19.65 4.41 4.24
C ALA A 50 18.63 3.87 3.22
N GLN A 51 18.03 2.70 3.48
CA GLN A 51 17.02 2.11 2.60
C GLN A 51 15.76 2.99 2.50
N HIS A 52 15.31 3.56 3.61
CA HIS A 52 14.20 4.51 3.61
C HIS A 52 14.54 5.80 2.85
N ALA A 53 15.79 6.28 2.94
CA ALA A 53 16.24 7.44 2.15
C ALA A 53 16.20 7.15 0.65
N GLU A 54 16.62 5.96 0.20
CA GLU A 54 16.49 5.57 -1.22
C GLU A 54 15.04 5.60 -1.72
N LEU A 55 14.08 5.18 -0.88
CA LEU A 55 12.64 5.31 -1.19
C LEU A 55 12.21 6.77 -1.28
N CYS A 56 12.56 7.60 -0.29
CA CYS A 56 12.25 9.03 -0.33
C CYS A 56 12.82 9.71 -1.58
N ASP A 57 14.04 9.37 -1.98
CA ASP A 57 14.70 9.91 -3.16
C ASP A 57 14.03 9.43 -4.45
N ALA A 58 13.53 8.18 -4.50
CA ALA A 58 12.72 7.70 -5.63
C ALA A 58 11.41 8.50 -5.75
N LEU A 59 10.70 8.73 -4.63
CA LEU A 59 9.47 9.52 -4.61
C LEU A 59 9.71 10.98 -5.04
N ALA A 60 10.77 11.61 -4.53
CA ALA A 60 11.13 12.99 -4.85
C ALA A 60 11.56 13.15 -6.32
N ARG A 61 12.36 12.21 -6.86
CA ARG A 61 12.74 12.19 -8.29
C ARG A 61 11.53 12.04 -9.22
N ALA A 62 10.47 11.37 -8.75
CA ALA A 62 9.22 11.26 -9.49
C ALA A 62 8.39 12.57 -9.46
N GLY A 63 8.80 13.57 -8.68
CA GLY A 63 8.13 14.86 -8.54
C GLY A 63 7.11 14.94 -7.40
N ALA A 64 7.07 13.94 -6.51
CA ALA A 64 6.15 13.95 -5.38
C ALA A 64 6.73 14.74 -4.19
N THR A 65 5.90 15.56 -3.54
CA THR A 65 6.22 16.14 -2.24
C THR A 65 6.10 15.06 -1.16
N VAL A 66 7.21 14.80 -0.47
CA VAL A 66 7.29 13.79 0.59
C VAL A 66 7.04 14.44 1.95
N HIS A 67 5.89 14.15 2.53
CA HIS A 67 5.50 14.53 3.89
C HIS A 67 5.99 13.49 4.90
N ARG A 68 6.29 13.93 6.12
CA ARG A 68 6.80 13.05 7.18
C ARG A 68 5.89 13.06 8.40
N LEU A 69 5.44 11.87 8.79
CA LEU A 69 4.83 11.62 10.09
C LEU A 69 5.93 11.44 11.15
N PRO A 70 5.89 12.14 12.29
CA PRO A 70 6.86 11.92 13.37
C PRO A 70 6.75 10.50 13.94
N PRO A 71 7.83 9.70 13.98
CA PRO A 71 7.80 8.34 14.50
C PRO A 71 7.69 8.32 16.02
N GLN A 72 7.12 7.25 16.58
CA GLN A 72 6.93 7.10 18.02
C GLN A 72 7.64 5.86 18.59
N PRO A 73 8.39 5.97 19.71
CA PRO A 73 9.15 4.85 20.27
C PRO A 73 8.32 3.60 20.60
N HIS A 74 7.05 3.81 20.95
CA HIS A 74 6.12 2.77 21.37
C HIS A 74 5.33 2.14 20.20
N LEU A 75 5.45 2.69 18.98
CA LEU A 75 4.75 2.23 17.77
C LEU A 75 5.77 1.94 16.66
N PRO A 76 6.50 0.82 16.73
CA PRO A 76 7.62 0.54 15.82
C PRO A 76 7.19 0.33 14.36
N TYR A 77 5.90 0.16 14.07
CA TYR A 77 5.40 -0.12 12.72
C TYR A 77 4.83 1.12 12.01
N MET A 78 4.96 2.32 12.60
CA MET A 78 4.51 3.58 11.96
C MET A 78 5.18 3.85 10.60
N ALA A 79 6.32 3.22 10.31
CA ALA A 79 6.95 3.25 8.98
C ALA A 79 6.00 2.77 7.86
N TYR A 80 5.02 1.92 8.18
CA TYR A 80 4.01 1.43 7.24
C TYR A 80 2.77 2.34 7.25
N THR A 81 2.94 3.54 6.70
CA THR A 81 1.90 4.58 6.70
C THR A 81 0.68 4.24 5.83
N ARG A 82 0.76 3.21 4.98
CA ARG A 82 -0.34 2.71 4.15
C ARG A 82 -1.55 2.30 4.98
N ASP A 83 -1.31 1.64 6.10
CA ASP A 83 -2.36 0.88 6.78
C ASP A 83 -3.31 1.74 7.61
N PRO A 84 -2.85 2.77 8.36
CA PRO A 84 -3.70 3.54 9.25
C PRO A 84 -4.63 4.53 8.53
N VAL A 85 -4.30 4.95 7.31
CA VAL A 85 -5.10 5.92 6.54
C VAL A 85 -5.11 5.55 5.06
N VAL A 86 -6.31 5.53 4.48
CA VAL A 86 -6.51 5.46 3.02
C VAL A 86 -7.12 6.77 2.55
N VAL A 87 -6.50 7.43 1.57
CA VAL A 87 -7.10 8.62 0.93
C VAL A 87 -7.94 8.20 -0.26
N THR A 88 -9.16 8.75 -0.37
CA THR A 88 -10.11 8.49 -1.46
C THR A 88 -10.36 9.75 -2.27
N HIS A 89 -11.26 9.68 -3.26
CA HIS A 89 -11.69 10.85 -4.04
C HIS A 89 -12.43 11.89 -3.19
N ARG A 90 -12.85 11.55 -1.96
CA ARG A 90 -13.52 12.45 -1.01
C ARG A 90 -12.61 12.96 0.10
N GLY A 91 -11.50 12.28 0.36
CA GLY A 91 -10.58 12.62 1.43
C GLY A 91 -10.05 11.41 2.21
N PRO A 92 -9.30 11.64 3.29
CA PRO A 92 -8.72 10.57 4.09
C PRO A 92 -9.77 9.80 4.90
N VAL A 93 -9.61 8.50 4.96
CA VAL A 93 -10.36 7.56 5.80
C VAL A 93 -9.41 7.03 6.86
N LEU A 94 -9.76 7.19 8.13
CA LEU A 94 -9.03 6.57 9.21
C LEU A 94 -9.42 5.09 9.32
N CYS A 95 -8.43 4.21 9.25
CA CYS A 95 -8.58 2.77 9.31
C CYS A 95 -8.60 2.25 10.77
N GLN A 96 -9.16 1.07 10.98
CA GLN A 96 -9.27 0.42 12.29
C GLN A 96 -8.34 -0.80 12.30
N LEU A 97 -7.10 -0.60 12.76
CA LEU A 97 -6.06 -1.62 12.68
C LEU A 97 -6.35 -2.82 13.60
N GLU A 98 -6.04 -4.01 13.10
CA GLU A 98 -6.35 -5.26 13.80
C GLU A 98 -5.37 -5.50 14.95
N ARG A 99 -4.07 -5.31 14.72
CA ARG A 99 -3.04 -5.67 15.71
C ARG A 99 -2.94 -4.63 16.84
N PRO A 100 -3.07 -5.03 18.12
CA PRO A 100 -2.97 -4.10 19.26
C PRO A 100 -1.70 -3.25 19.28
N GLN A 101 -0.58 -3.80 18.81
CA GLN A 101 0.72 -3.11 18.73
C GLN A 101 0.70 -1.91 17.77
N ARG A 102 -0.29 -1.85 16.88
CA ARG A 102 -0.43 -0.80 15.87
C ARG A 102 -1.63 0.10 16.13
N ARG A 103 -2.62 -0.31 16.94
CA ARG A 103 -3.83 0.48 17.16
C ARG A 103 -3.53 1.91 17.61
N GLY A 104 -2.49 2.16 18.40
CA GLY A 104 -2.11 3.53 18.80
C GLY A 104 -1.70 4.45 17.63
N GLU A 105 -1.39 3.92 16.45
CA GLU A 105 -1.00 4.71 15.26
C GLU A 105 -2.10 5.69 14.84
N TYR A 106 -3.39 5.36 15.04
CA TYR A 106 -4.50 6.22 14.61
C TYR A 106 -4.43 7.64 15.22
N ALA A 107 -3.97 7.76 16.48
CA ALA A 107 -3.97 9.03 17.20
C ALA A 107 -3.02 10.03 16.54
N HIS A 108 -1.82 9.57 16.19
CA HIS A 108 -0.80 10.40 15.55
C HIS A 108 -1.16 10.74 14.10
N HIS A 109 -1.85 9.86 13.38
CA HIS A 109 -2.39 10.20 12.06
C HIS A 109 -3.49 11.26 12.17
N LEU A 110 -4.42 11.15 13.13
CA LEU A 110 -5.45 12.16 13.37
C LEU A 110 -4.86 13.53 13.70
N GLU A 111 -3.95 13.58 14.68
CA GLU A 111 -3.27 14.81 15.09
C GLU A 111 -2.49 15.45 13.94
N TRP A 112 -1.76 14.64 13.16
CA TRP A 112 -1.00 15.12 12.03
C TRP A 112 -1.91 15.68 10.94
N HIS A 113 -2.95 14.96 10.53
CA HIS A 113 -3.89 15.46 9.52
C HIS A 113 -4.59 16.75 9.98
N GLN A 114 -5.02 16.83 11.24
CA GLN A 114 -5.60 18.05 11.82
C GLN A 114 -4.64 19.23 11.78
N ALA A 115 -3.37 19.03 12.16
CA ALA A 115 -2.34 20.06 12.11
C ALA A 115 -2.08 20.58 10.68
N GLN A 116 -2.27 19.72 9.67
CA GLN A 116 -2.18 20.10 8.25
C GLN A 116 -3.47 20.74 7.72
N GLY A 117 -4.54 20.82 8.52
CA GLY A 117 -5.85 21.30 8.10
C GLY A 117 -6.60 20.32 7.18
N SER A 118 -6.30 19.02 7.30
CA SER A 118 -6.96 17.92 6.60
C SER A 118 -7.91 17.19 7.55
N ALA A 119 -9.20 17.15 7.23
CA ALA A 119 -10.21 16.44 8.02
C ALA A 119 -10.44 15.03 7.47
N MET A 120 -10.66 14.05 8.37
CA MET A 120 -11.10 12.71 7.98
C MET A 120 -12.49 12.78 7.34
N TRP A 121 -12.64 12.23 6.15
CA TRP A 121 -13.94 12.05 5.51
C TRP A 121 -14.78 11.00 6.23
N ARG A 122 -14.16 9.88 6.62
CA ARG A 122 -14.78 8.77 7.34
C ARG A 122 -13.81 8.15 8.34
N LEU A 123 -14.38 7.47 9.33
CA LEU A 123 -13.67 6.67 10.32
C LEU A 123 -14.23 5.25 10.24
N SER A 124 -13.35 4.26 10.06
CA SER A 124 -13.72 2.84 10.12
C SER A 124 -14.09 2.47 11.55
N SER A 125 -15.18 1.71 11.71
CA SER A 125 -15.73 1.37 13.03
C SER A 125 -16.54 0.07 13.08
N ALA A 126 -16.96 -0.48 11.94
CA ALA A 126 -17.79 -1.70 11.89
C ALA A 126 -17.00 -2.99 12.15
N GLY A 127 -15.69 -2.95 11.91
CA GLY A 127 -14.77 -4.06 12.02
C GLY A 127 -13.35 -3.55 11.76
N THR A 128 -12.44 -4.45 11.49
CA THR A 128 -11.07 -4.08 11.13
C THR A 128 -10.92 -3.79 9.65
N LEU A 129 -10.13 -2.78 9.36
CA LEU A 129 -9.80 -2.32 8.02
C LEU A 129 -8.37 -1.80 8.07
N GLU A 130 -7.49 -2.30 7.21
CA GLU A 130 -6.13 -1.78 7.03
C GLU A 130 -5.93 -1.39 5.56
N GLY A 131 -5.27 -0.25 5.32
CA GLY A 131 -5.14 0.31 3.97
C GLY A 131 -4.38 -0.55 2.95
N GLY A 132 -3.55 -1.50 3.39
CA GLY A 132 -2.92 -2.50 2.50
C GLY A 132 -3.93 -3.39 1.77
N ASP A 133 -5.19 -3.45 2.22
CA ASP A 133 -6.26 -4.19 1.56
C ASP A 133 -7.11 -3.32 0.62
N VAL A 134 -6.92 -2.00 0.59
CA VAL A 134 -7.77 -1.09 -0.19
C VAL A 134 -7.04 -0.63 -1.45
N HIS A 135 -7.62 -0.93 -2.61
CA HIS A 135 -7.09 -0.54 -3.91
C HIS A 135 -8.13 0.21 -4.74
N ILE A 136 -7.90 1.51 -4.93
CA ILE A 136 -8.72 2.37 -5.79
C ILE A 136 -8.14 2.25 -7.21
N LEU A 137 -8.69 1.38 -8.07
CA LEU A 137 -8.03 1.02 -9.33
C LEU A 137 -8.06 2.18 -10.33
N ARG A 138 -9.22 2.83 -10.45
CA ARG A 138 -9.51 4.00 -11.28
C ARG A 138 -10.81 4.65 -10.80
N PRO A 139 -11.16 5.88 -11.23
CA PRO A 139 -12.42 6.50 -10.84
C PRO A 139 -13.61 5.58 -11.10
N GLY A 140 -14.39 5.30 -10.05
CA GLY A 140 -15.56 4.41 -10.11
C GLY A 140 -15.29 2.92 -9.93
N LEU A 141 -14.04 2.48 -9.72
CA LEU A 141 -13.70 1.07 -9.57
C LEU A 141 -12.68 0.83 -8.45
N ALA A 142 -13.04 0.00 -7.48
CA ALA A 142 -12.17 -0.37 -6.36
C ALA A 142 -12.24 -1.86 -6.01
N VAL A 143 -11.19 -2.32 -5.32
CA VAL A 143 -11.11 -3.65 -4.70
C VAL A 143 -10.77 -3.47 -3.22
N VAL A 144 -11.43 -4.25 -2.36
CA VAL A 144 -11.12 -4.31 -0.93
C VAL A 144 -10.85 -5.77 -0.55
N GLY A 145 -9.63 -6.07 -0.11
CA GLY A 145 -9.26 -7.36 0.41
C GLY A 145 -9.96 -7.67 1.73
N ALA A 146 -10.34 -8.93 1.95
CA ALA A 146 -10.91 -9.40 3.21
C ALA A 146 -10.43 -10.82 3.53
N SER A 147 -9.32 -10.94 4.25
CA SER A 147 -8.80 -12.22 4.72
C SER A 147 -9.31 -12.62 6.11
N GLY A 148 -9.89 -11.69 6.86
CA GLY A 148 -10.21 -11.86 8.29
C GLY A 148 -9.01 -11.66 9.21
N GLY A 149 -7.78 -11.58 8.66
CA GLY A 149 -6.56 -11.43 9.44
C GLY A 149 -6.13 -9.99 9.73
N ARG A 150 -6.44 -9.03 8.84
CA ARG A 150 -6.13 -7.59 8.96
C ARG A 150 -7.33 -6.72 8.65
N THR A 151 -8.00 -7.00 7.55
CA THR A 151 -9.33 -6.50 7.23
C THR A 151 -10.32 -7.66 7.35
N ASP A 152 -11.34 -7.47 8.19
CA ASP A 152 -12.46 -8.39 8.28
C ASP A 152 -13.58 -8.02 7.29
N ARG A 153 -14.57 -8.91 7.15
CA ARG A 153 -15.68 -8.67 6.22
C ARG A 153 -16.51 -7.44 6.60
N ALA A 154 -16.67 -7.13 7.89
CA ALA A 154 -17.48 -6.01 8.33
C ALA A 154 -16.81 -4.66 8.02
N GLY A 155 -15.50 -4.54 8.26
CA GLY A 155 -14.70 -3.38 7.86
C GLY A 155 -14.65 -3.20 6.35
N ALA A 156 -14.44 -4.29 5.59
CA ALA A 156 -14.47 -4.25 4.13
C ALA A 156 -15.83 -3.78 3.57
N GLU A 157 -16.94 -4.32 4.08
CA GLU A 157 -18.28 -3.92 3.65
C GLU A 157 -18.63 -2.48 4.05
N GLN A 158 -18.16 -2.01 5.21
CA GLN A 158 -18.35 -0.60 5.60
C GLN A 158 -17.65 0.34 4.60
N PHE A 159 -16.38 0.09 4.29
CA PHE A 159 -15.64 0.91 3.33
C PHE A 159 -16.27 0.83 1.93
N ALA A 160 -16.55 -0.39 1.45
CA ALA A 160 -17.18 -0.61 0.15
C ALA A 160 -18.55 0.07 0.06
N GLY A 161 -19.34 0.05 1.14
CA GLY A 161 -20.65 0.70 1.23
C GLY A 161 -20.59 2.21 1.00
N TRP A 162 -19.56 2.89 1.51
CA TRP A 162 -19.38 4.33 1.27
C TRP A 162 -19.14 4.64 -0.20
N LEU A 163 -18.32 3.85 -0.89
CA LEU A 163 -18.04 4.04 -2.32
C LEU A 163 -19.24 3.63 -3.19
N ARG A 164 -19.90 2.51 -2.88
CA ARG A 164 -21.11 2.03 -3.59
C ARG A 164 -22.26 3.03 -3.49
N ALA A 165 -22.41 3.72 -2.36
CA ALA A 165 -23.39 4.80 -2.20
C ALA A 165 -23.14 5.98 -3.16
N GLU A 166 -21.93 6.11 -3.70
CA GLU A 166 -21.54 7.09 -4.72
C GLU A 166 -21.50 6.48 -6.13
N GLY A 167 -22.06 5.28 -6.32
CA GLY A 167 -22.16 4.60 -7.61
C GLY A 167 -20.90 3.86 -8.06
N TRP A 168 -19.91 3.68 -7.18
CA TRP A 168 -18.71 2.93 -7.51
C TRP A 168 -18.97 1.43 -7.57
N GLU A 169 -18.31 0.77 -8.51
CA GLU A 169 -18.17 -0.68 -8.47
C GLU A 169 -17.07 -1.05 -7.46
N VAL A 170 -17.41 -1.85 -6.46
CA VAL A 170 -16.46 -2.32 -5.45
C VAL A 170 -16.55 -3.84 -5.31
N ARG A 171 -15.44 -4.51 -5.62
CA ARG A 171 -15.28 -5.94 -5.36
C ARG A 171 -14.62 -6.14 -4.00
N ILE A 172 -15.24 -6.98 -3.17
CA ILE A 172 -14.57 -7.48 -1.96
C ILE A 172 -13.93 -8.80 -2.31
N GLU A 173 -12.61 -8.87 -2.17
CA GLU A 173 -11.80 -10.02 -2.57
C GLU A 173 -11.36 -10.82 -1.33
N PRO A 174 -11.86 -12.05 -1.12
CA PRO A 174 -11.31 -12.93 -0.10
C PRO A 174 -9.94 -13.44 -0.54
N PHE A 175 -9.02 -13.57 0.41
CA PHE A 175 -7.70 -14.18 0.17
C PHE A 175 -7.21 -14.86 1.46
N ASP A 176 -6.20 -15.72 1.33
CA ASP A 176 -5.65 -16.46 2.46
C ASP A 176 -4.95 -15.53 3.46
N GLU A 177 -5.32 -15.63 4.76
CA GLU A 177 -4.75 -14.83 5.85
C GLU A 177 -3.24 -15.03 6.08
N HIS A 178 -2.65 -16.05 5.46
CA HIS A 178 -1.21 -16.23 5.38
C HIS A 178 -0.52 -15.01 4.76
N PHE A 179 -1.15 -14.39 3.77
CA PHE A 179 -0.72 -13.12 3.21
C PHE A 179 -1.20 -11.98 4.10
N LEU A 180 -0.31 -11.01 4.33
CA LEU A 180 -0.58 -9.94 5.29
C LEU A 180 -1.76 -9.07 4.85
N HIS A 181 -1.73 -8.62 3.60
CA HIS A 181 -2.73 -7.79 2.96
C HIS A 181 -2.82 -8.17 1.46
N LEU A 182 -3.86 -7.69 0.78
CA LEU A 182 -4.04 -7.88 -0.65
C LEU A 182 -2.91 -7.25 -1.47
N ASP A 183 -2.27 -6.16 -1.02
CA ASP A 183 -1.16 -5.51 -1.71
C ASP A 183 0.15 -6.33 -1.77
N LEU A 184 0.20 -7.50 -1.12
CA LEU A 184 1.26 -8.50 -1.36
C LEU A 184 0.99 -9.33 -2.62
N LEU A 185 -0.29 -9.49 -2.95
CA LEU A 185 -0.77 -10.32 -4.04
C LEU A 185 -1.12 -9.51 -5.28
N PHE A 186 -1.52 -8.24 -5.13
CA PHE A 186 -2.06 -7.43 -6.22
C PHE A 186 -1.76 -5.94 -6.03
N CYS A 187 -1.15 -5.31 -7.03
CA CYS A 187 -0.97 -3.85 -7.09
C CYS A 187 -1.13 -3.35 -8.54
N MET A 188 -1.69 -2.16 -8.72
CA MET A 188 -1.69 -1.48 -10.03
C MET A 188 -0.29 -0.93 -10.34
N ALA A 189 0.21 -1.20 -11.55
CA ALA A 189 1.50 -0.70 -12.03
C ALA A 189 1.34 0.54 -12.93
N ALA A 190 0.28 0.56 -13.75
CA ALA A 190 -0.06 1.63 -14.69
C ALA A 190 -1.55 1.52 -15.07
N PRO A 191 -2.14 2.51 -15.75
CA PRO A 191 -3.52 2.40 -16.24
C PRO A 191 -3.70 1.12 -17.07
N GLY A 192 -4.64 0.26 -16.67
CA GLY A 192 -4.91 -1.02 -17.34
C GLY A 192 -3.86 -2.13 -17.13
N LEU A 193 -2.88 -1.95 -16.25
CA LEU A 193 -1.85 -2.94 -15.95
C LEU A 193 -1.67 -3.11 -14.43
N ALA A 194 -1.84 -4.35 -13.97
CA ALA A 194 -1.57 -4.76 -12.60
C ALA A 194 -0.46 -5.80 -12.53
N VAL A 195 0.21 -5.88 -11.40
CA VAL A 195 1.02 -7.04 -10.99
C VAL A 195 0.14 -7.89 -10.09
N ALA A 196 0.06 -9.20 -10.35
CA ALA A 196 -0.74 -10.09 -9.52
C ALA A 196 -0.11 -11.49 -9.36
N CYS A 197 -0.23 -12.05 -8.15
CA CYS A 197 0.19 -13.41 -7.83
C CYS A 197 -0.83 -14.43 -8.36
N THR A 198 -0.61 -14.93 -9.57
CA THR A 198 -1.57 -15.83 -10.24
C THR A 198 -1.62 -17.23 -9.66
N GLU A 199 -0.67 -17.59 -8.78
CA GLU A 199 -0.67 -18.87 -8.06
C GLU A 199 -1.49 -18.83 -6.76
N ALA A 200 -1.84 -17.64 -6.26
CA ALA A 200 -2.54 -17.46 -4.98
C ALA A 200 -3.91 -16.78 -5.12
N LEU A 201 -4.08 -15.91 -6.13
CA LEU A 201 -5.35 -15.26 -6.40
C LEU A 201 -6.27 -16.17 -7.21
N PRO A 202 -7.59 -16.15 -6.94
CA PRO A 202 -8.51 -17.04 -7.63
C PRO A 202 -8.73 -16.61 -9.09
N ASP A 203 -9.01 -17.58 -9.95
CA ASP A 203 -9.19 -17.35 -11.39
C ASP A 203 -10.32 -16.38 -11.71
N ASP A 204 -11.39 -16.35 -10.89
CA ASP A 204 -12.51 -15.44 -11.09
C ASP A 204 -12.12 -13.98 -10.81
N PHE A 205 -11.22 -13.71 -9.86
CA PHE A 205 -10.66 -12.37 -9.67
C PHE A 205 -9.82 -11.94 -10.87
N LEU A 206 -8.97 -12.83 -11.39
CA LEU A 206 -8.17 -12.56 -12.59
C LEU A 206 -9.05 -12.33 -13.82
N ALA A 207 -10.13 -13.11 -13.98
CA ALA A 207 -11.11 -12.90 -15.04
C ALA A 207 -11.88 -11.57 -14.87
N TRP A 208 -12.24 -11.23 -13.63
CA TRP A 208 -12.91 -9.96 -13.29
C TRP A 208 -12.05 -8.75 -13.65
N LEU A 209 -10.74 -8.80 -13.39
CA LEU A 209 -9.78 -7.77 -13.81
C LEU A 209 -9.71 -7.64 -15.34
N ARG A 210 -9.58 -8.77 -16.05
CA ARG A 210 -9.54 -8.78 -17.53
C ARG A 210 -10.81 -8.19 -18.14
N ALA A 211 -11.98 -8.52 -17.60
CA ALA A 211 -13.26 -7.96 -18.03
C ALA A 211 -13.36 -6.42 -17.85
N ARG A 212 -12.50 -5.84 -17.01
CA ARG A 212 -12.39 -4.39 -16.77
C ARG A 212 -11.21 -3.75 -17.48
N ALA A 213 -10.66 -4.45 -18.48
CA ALA A 213 -9.49 -4.05 -19.26
C ALA A 213 -8.22 -3.84 -18.39
N ILE A 214 -8.07 -4.64 -17.34
CA ILE A 214 -6.86 -4.67 -16.52
C ILE A 214 -6.10 -5.96 -16.84
N ARG A 215 -4.98 -5.82 -17.53
CA ARG A 215 -4.05 -6.92 -17.80
C ARG A 215 -3.19 -7.18 -16.56
N VAL A 216 -2.82 -8.44 -16.38
CA VAL A 216 -1.99 -8.90 -15.26
C VAL A 216 -0.60 -9.28 -15.76
N LEU A 217 0.42 -8.71 -15.14
CA LEU A 217 1.79 -9.19 -15.16
C LEU A 217 1.95 -10.18 -13.99
N PRO A 218 2.22 -11.47 -14.27
CA PRO A 218 2.15 -12.50 -13.24
C PRO A 218 3.38 -12.51 -12.32
N THR A 219 3.14 -12.71 -11.03
CA THR A 219 4.12 -13.13 -10.04
C THR A 219 3.80 -14.54 -9.52
N THR A 220 4.83 -15.22 -9.06
CA THR A 220 4.71 -16.53 -8.39
C THR A 220 4.42 -16.36 -6.91
N TYR A 221 3.96 -17.42 -6.25
CA TYR A 221 3.79 -17.46 -4.79
C TYR A 221 5.09 -17.10 -4.07
N ARG A 222 6.23 -17.62 -4.55
CA ARG A 222 7.56 -17.33 -4.00
C ARG A 222 7.87 -15.84 -4.03
N GLU A 223 7.57 -15.18 -5.14
CA GLU A 223 7.77 -13.75 -5.31
C GLU A 223 6.83 -12.92 -4.43
N ALA A 224 5.57 -13.33 -4.29
CA ALA A 224 4.63 -12.70 -3.35
C ALA A 224 5.14 -12.79 -1.89
N MET A 225 5.64 -13.96 -1.47
CA MET A 225 6.24 -14.14 -0.13
C MET A 225 7.57 -13.39 0.08
N ALA A 226 8.19 -12.95 -1.00
CA ALA A 226 9.34 -12.06 -1.01
C ALA A 226 8.96 -10.58 -1.20
N LEU A 227 7.66 -10.26 -1.16
CA LEU A 227 7.10 -8.91 -1.30
C LEU A 227 7.33 -8.29 -2.69
N ALA A 228 7.58 -9.10 -3.71
CA ALA A 228 7.95 -8.57 -5.02
C ALA A 228 6.79 -7.81 -5.68
N GLY A 229 5.55 -8.31 -5.52
CA GLY A 229 4.34 -7.69 -6.08
C GLY A 229 3.91 -6.39 -5.40
N ASN A 230 4.47 -6.09 -4.21
CA ASN A 230 4.18 -4.87 -3.49
C ASN A 230 4.90 -3.69 -4.16
N ILE A 231 4.25 -3.06 -5.13
CA ILE A 231 4.80 -1.97 -5.94
C ILE A 231 3.96 -0.70 -5.78
N LEU A 232 4.57 0.45 -6.03
CA LEU A 232 3.88 1.73 -6.01
C LEU A 232 3.95 2.38 -7.39
N SER A 233 2.80 2.49 -8.07
CA SER A 233 2.71 3.34 -9.25
C SER A 233 2.89 4.81 -8.87
N LEU A 234 3.75 5.51 -9.60
CA LEU A 234 4.00 6.95 -9.47
C LEU A 234 3.21 7.76 -10.52
N GLY A 235 2.52 7.07 -11.43
CA GLY A 235 1.87 7.63 -12.61
C GLY A 235 2.88 8.03 -13.69
N ALA A 236 2.36 8.46 -14.85
CA ALA A 236 3.16 8.87 -16.00
C ALA A 236 4.29 7.88 -16.36
N GLY A 237 3.93 6.58 -16.43
CA GLY A 237 4.83 5.50 -16.83
C GLY A 237 5.91 5.12 -15.81
N ARG A 238 5.81 5.57 -14.56
CA ARG A 238 6.82 5.33 -13.51
C ARG A 238 6.29 4.47 -12.38
N VAL A 239 7.14 3.60 -11.84
CA VAL A 239 6.81 2.69 -10.73
C VAL A 239 8.00 2.53 -9.78
N VAL A 240 7.72 2.42 -8.48
CA VAL A 240 8.70 1.96 -7.48
C VAL A 240 8.51 0.48 -7.23
N SER A 241 9.58 -0.30 -7.34
CA SER A 241 9.62 -1.72 -6.98
C SER A 241 10.92 -2.04 -6.25
N ALA A 242 10.95 -3.05 -5.37
CA ALA A 242 12.17 -3.37 -4.63
C ALA A 242 13.29 -3.84 -5.57
N ARG A 243 14.55 -3.43 -5.31
CA ARG A 243 15.74 -3.85 -6.07
C ARG A 243 15.87 -5.37 -6.24
N ALA A 244 15.52 -6.11 -5.19
CA ALA A 244 15.59 -7.57 -5.16
C ALA A 244 14.62 -8.26 -6.14
N SER A 245 13.58 -7.58 -6.62
CA SER A 245 12.54 -8.10 -7.53
C SER A 245 13.00 -8.12 -9.00
N ALA A 246 14.24 -8.55 -9.27
CA ALA A 246 14.89 -8.37 -10.57
C ALA A 246 14.09 -8.86 -11.77
N ARG A 247 13.44 -10.04 -11.67
CA ARG A 247 12.59 -10.59 -12.75
C ARG A 247 11.38 -9.70 -13.02
N LEU A 248 10.67 -9.30 -11.97
CA LEU A 248 9.53 -8.40 -12.08
C LEU A 248 9.95 -7.03 -12.62
N ASN A 249 11.07 -6.48 -12.15
CA ASN A 249 11.60 -5.20 -12.62
C ASN A 249 11.93 -5.26 -14.12
N ALA A 250 12.51 -6.36 -14.61
CA ALA A 250 12.74 -6.57 -16.04
C ALA A 250 11.42 -6.64 -16.83
N ALA A 251 10.41 -7.32 -16.30
CA ALA A 251 9.10 -7.41 -16.94
C ALA A 251 8.37 -6.05 -16.98
N LEU A 252 8.42 -5.27 -15.89
CA LEU A 252 7.86 -3.90 -15.86
C LEU A 252 8.55 -2.98 -16.86
N ARG A 253 9.89 -3.07 -17.00
CA ARG A 253 10.64 -2.31 -18.02
C ARG A 253 10.28 -2.75 -19.44
N ALA A 254 10.01 -4.03 -19.66
CA ALA A 254 9.55 -4.53 -20.95
C ALA A 254 8.14 -4.03 -21.33
N GLU A 255 7.31 -3.69 -20.33
CA GLU A 255 6.04 -2.97 -20.51
C GLU A 255 6.23 -1.46 -20.79
N GLY A 256 7.48 -0.98 -20.87
CA GLY A 256 7.80 0.42 -21.13
C GLY A 256 7.76 1.31 -19.90
N LEU A 257 7.69 0.73 -18.68
CA LEU A 257 7.71 1.51 -17.45
C LEU A 257 9.14 1.86 -17.02
N GLU A 258 9.33 3.08 -16.54
CA GLU A 258 10.51 3.45 -15.78
C GLU A 258 10.39 2.88 -14.36
N VAL A 259 11.30 1.98 -14.00
CA VAL A 259 11.34 1.33 -12.68
C VAL A 259 12.41 1.98 -11.82
N LEU A 260 11.98 2.63 -10.75
CA LEU A 260 12.83 3.15 -9.68
C LEU A 260 12.94 2.08 -8.60
N ASP A 261 14.14 1.54 -8.39
CA ASP A 261 14.34 0.32 -7.62
C ASP A 261 15.22 0.47 -6.37
N PRO A 262 14.73 1.16 -5.31
CA PRO A 262 15.48 1.28 -4.05
C PRO A 262 15.72 -0.09 -3.42
N ASP A 263 16.83 -0.22 -2.68
CA ASP A 263 16.99 -1.37 -1.78
C ASP A 263 16.03 -1.23 -0.60
N LEU A 264 15.12 -2.19 -0.45
CA LEU A 264 14.13 -2.26 0.63
C LEU A 264 14.15 -3.63 1.32
N SER A 265 15.26 -4.37 1.19
CA SER A 265 15.38 -5.74 1.69
C SER A 265 15.11 -5.87 3.20
N LEU A 266 15.43 -4.86 4.01
CA LEU A 266 15.18 -4.90 5.46
C LEU A 266 13.71 -4.68 5.81
N PHE A 267 12.99 -3.87 5.02
CA PHE A 267 11.55 -3.69 5.16
C PHE A 267 10.79 -4.91 4.63
N ALA A 268 11.24 -5.47 3.51
CA ALA A 268 10.69 -6.72 2.96
C ALA A 268 10.83 -7.87 3.96
N ALA A 269 11.98 -7.98 4.64
CA ALA A 269 12.19 -8.94 5.72
C ALA A 269 11.30 -8.70 6.96
N GLY A 270 10.76 -7.49 7.14
CA GLY A 270 9.73 -7.16 8.12
C GLY A 270 8.29 -7.28 7.61
N GLY A 271 8.11 -7.69 6.35
CA GLY A 271 6.82 -7.98 5.73
C GLY A 271 6.17 -6.82 4.97
N GLY A 272 6.92 -5.80 4.54
CA GLY A 272 6.35 -4.69 3.75
C GLY A 272 7.27 -4.22 2.62
N GLY A 273 6.67 -3.64 1.58
CA GLY A 273 7.37 -3.07 0.43
C GLY A 273 7.06 -1.57 0.24
N PRO A 274 7.36 -0.99 -0.94
CA PRO A 274 7.14 0.42 -1.22
C PRO A 274 5.68 0.85 -1.10
N HIS A 275 4.71 -0.01 -1.43
CA HIS A 275 3.28 0.31 -1.27
C HIS A 275 2.91 0.44 0.21
N CYS A 276 3.40 -0.49 1.06
CA CYS A 276 3.17 -0.46 2.51
C CYS A 276 3.82 0.74 3.20
N LEU A 277 5.01 1.15 2.73
CA LEU A 277 5.81 2.26 3.29
C LEU A 277 5.28 3.65 2.92
N THR A 278 4.19 3.74 2.15
CA THR A 278 3.69 5.00 1.60
C THR A 278 2.18 5.14 1.76
N CYS A 279 1.72 6.36 2.03
CA CYS A 279 0.31 6.74 1.95
C CYS A 279 0.16 7.90 0.97
N PRO A 280 -0.28 7.65 -0.27
CA PRO A 280 -0.61 8.69 -1.24
C PRO A 280 -1.64 9.67 -0.66
N LEU A 281 -1.29 10.96 -0.63
CA LEU A 281 -2.16 12.02 -0.12
C LEU A 281 -2.87 12.75 -1.26
N ARG A 282 -2.16 12.97 -2.38
CA ARG A 282 -2.76 13.51 -3.60
C ARG A 282 -2.21 12.81 -4.82
N ARG A 283 -3.12 12.39 -5.68
CA ARG A 283 -2.81 12.00 -7.06
C ARG A 283 -3.57 12.90 -8.02
N GLU A 284 -2.90 13.22 -9.11
CA GLU A 284 -3.48 13.95 -10.23
C GLU A 284 -3.84 12.97 -11.33
N GLU A 285 -5.12 12.87 -11.65
CA GLU A 285 -5.57 12.01 -12.73
C GLU A 285 -5.09 12.58 -14.08
N PRO A 286 -4.76 11.73 -15.07
CA PRO A 286 -4.54 12.20 -16.43
C PRO A 286 -5.80 12.94 -16.90
N ASP A 287 -5.63 14.02 -17.67
CA ASP A 287 -6.77 14.67 -18.33
C ASP A 287 -7.56 13.59 -19.07
N ALA A 288 -8.88 13.55 -18.84
CA ALA A 288 -9.78 12.72 -19.62
C ALA A 288 -9.81 13.30 -21.05
N GLY A 289 -8.85 12.87 -21.87
CA GLY A 289 -8.81 13.16 -23.30
C GLY A 289 -10.03 12.63 -24.03
#